data_AF-A0A661QQ21-F1
#
_entry.id   AF-A0A661QQ21-F1
#
_cell.length_a   1.000
_cell.length_b   1.000
_cell.length_c   1.000
_cell.angle_alpha   90.00
_cell.angle_beta   90.00
_cell.angle_gamma   90.00
#
_symmetry.space_group_name_H-M   'P 1'
#
loop_
_entity.id
_entity.type
_entity.pdbx_description
1 polymer ?
#
loop_
_entity_poly.entity_id
_entity_poly.type
_entity_poly.pdbx_seq_one_letter_code
_entity_poly.pdbx_strand_id
1 'polypeptide(L)' 'MSENVKIEFEGKTYEFPIVIGSEGEKAIDISNLRQKTGLITLDPGYANTG' A
#
# COMPACT_ATOMS: atom_id res chain seq x y z
N MET A 1 -1.63 -14.07 12.08
CA MET A 1 -2.67 -13.07 11.76
C MET A 1 -2.10 -12.17 10.69
N SER A 2 -2.78 -11.96 9.57
CA SER A 2 -2.35 -10.92 8.61
C SER A 2 -2.64 -9.55 9.20
N GLU A 3 -1.63 -8.69 9.27
CA GLU A 3 -1.83 -7.27 9.55
C GLU A 3 -2.24 -6.57 8.25
N ASN A 4 -3.24 -5.69 8.33
CA ASN A 4 -3.77 -4.96 7.19
C ASN A 4 -3.93 -3.48 7.55
N VAL A 5 -3.79 -2.62 6.55
CA VAL A 5 -4.12 -1.19 6.62
C VAL A 5 -5.38 -0.89 5.81
N LYS A 6 -6.11 0.16 6.21
CA LYS A 6 -7.29 0.65 5.51
C LYS A 6 -7.00 1.96 4.81
N ILE A 7 -7.36 2.06 3.54
CA ILE A 7 -7.35 3.30 2.76
C ILE A 7 -8.80 3.67 2.45
N GLU A 8 -9.21 4.87 2.84
CA GLU A 8 -10.53 5.42 2.51
C GLU A 8 -10.41 6.41 1.36
N PHE A 9 -11.13 6.14 0.27
CA PHE A 9 -11.14 6.99 -0.92
C PHE A 9 -12.51 6.93 -1.60
N GLU A 10 -13.07 8.09 -1.94
CA GLU A 10 -14.41 8.23 -2.56
C GLU A 10 -15.52 7.49 -1.79
N GLY A 11 -15.48 7.52 -0.45
CA GLY A 11 -16.47 6.85 0.40
C GLY A 11 -16.38 5.32 0.39
N LYS A 12 -15.33 4.75 -0.19
CA LYS A 12 -15.03 3.31 -0.14
C LYS A 12 -13.79 3.05 0.72
N THR A 13 -13.83 1.98 1.49
CA THR A 13 -12.70 1.50 2.28
C THR A 13 -12.05 0.31 1.59
N TYR A 14 -10.74 0.36 1.41
CA TYR A 14 -9.93 -0.70 0.80
C TYR A 14 -8.92 -1.22 1.81
N GLU A 15 -8.81 -2.54 1.90
CA GLU A 15 -7.82 -3.20 2.74
C GLU A 15 -6.61 -3.66 1.91
N PHE A 16 -5.43 -3.34 2.44
CA PHE A 16 -4.14 -3.73 1.88
C PHE A 16 -3.33 -4.46 2.95
N PRO A 17 -2.61 -5.54 2.60
CA PRO A 17 -1.78 -6.26 3.56
C PRO A 17 -0.57 -5.42 3.96
N ILE A 18 -0.14 -5.60 5.20
CA ILE A 18 1.15 -5.13 5.70
C ILE A 18 2.13 -6.30 5.57
N VAL A 19 3.27 -6.02 4.94
CA VAL A 19 4.39 -6.94 4.76
C VAL A 19 5.65 -6.35 5.39
N ILE A 20 6.71 -7.15 5.50
CA ILE A 20 8.03 -6.64 5.88
C ILE A 20 8.81 -6.34 4.60
N GLY A 21 9.23 -5.09 4.43
CA GLY A 21 10.05 -4.60 3.32
C GLY A 21 11.48 -5.12 3.39
N SER A 22 12.26 -4.87 2.34
CA SER A 22 13.61 -5.43 2.21
C SER A 22 14.59 -4.93 3.27
N GLU A 23 14.37 -3.76 3.88
CA GLU A 23 15.20 -3.22 4.96
C GLU A 23 14.62 -3.47 6.37
N GLY A 24 13.56 -4.29 6.48
CA GLY A 24 12.95 -4.71 7.74
C GLY A 24 11.82 -3.81 8.26
N GLU A 25 11.43 -2.81 7.48
CA GLU A 25 10.30 -1.90 7.73
C GLU A 25 8.95 -2.57 7.46
N LYS A 26 7.88 -2.05 8.08
CA LYS A 26 6.52 -2.43 7.68
C LYS A 26 6.15 -1.68 6.40
N ALA A 27 5.85 -2.42 5.34
CA ALA A 27 5.44 -1.89 4.06
C ALA A 27 3.98 -2.25 3.76
N ILE A 28 3.30 -1.41 2.98
CA ILE A 28 1.95 -1.67 2.49
C ILE A 28 2.08 -2.33 1.12
N ASP A 29 1.55 -3.54 0.96
CA ASP A 29 1.51 -4.18 -0.36
C ASP A 29 0.46 -3.51 -1.24
N ILE A 30 0.95 -2.65 -2.13
CA ILE A 30 0.15 -1.88 -3.09
C ILE A 30 0.06 -2.53 -4.47
N SER A 31 0.41 -3.81 -4.62
CA SER A 31 0.43 -4.53 -5.92
C SER A 31 -0.89 -4.43 -6.69
N ASN A 32 -2.02 -4.31 -5.96
CA ASN A 32 -3.36 -4.17 -6.52
C ASN A 32 -3.99 -2.79 -6.31
N LEU A 33 -3.23 -1.77 -5.87
CA LEU A 33 -3.75 -0.43 -5.56
C LEU A 33 -4.50 0.17 -6.75
N ARG A 34 -3.82 0.31 -7.90
CA ARG A 34 -4.42 0.91 -9.09
C ARG A 34 -5.66 0.17 -9.60
N GLN A 35 -5.66 -1.16 -9.52
CA GLN A 35 -6.83 -1.95 -9.93
C GLN A 35 -8.03 -1.73 -8.99
N LYS A 36 -7.79 -1.64 -7.67
CA LYS A 36 -8.85 -1.47 -6.68
C LYS A 36 -9.39 -0.05 -6.60
N THR A 37 -8.50 0.95 -6.64
CA THR A 37 -8.83 2.34 -6.30
C THR A 37 -8.70 3.32 -7.46
N GLY A 38 -8.05 2.92 -8.56
CA GLY A 38 -7.66 3.83 -9.64
C GLY A 38 -6.47 4.73 -9.30
N LEU A 39 -5.95 4.69 -8.06
CA LEU A 39 -4.84 5.52 -7.61
C LEU A 39 -3.49 4.94 -8.05
N ILE A 40 -2.50 5.82 -8.19
CA ILE A 40 -1.08 5.46 -8.28
C ILE A 40 -0.35 6.06 -7.08
N THR A 41 0.79 5.49 -6.71
CA THR A 41 1.72 6.17 -5.83
C THR A 41 2.55 7.19 -6.63
N LEU A 42 2.99 8.24 -5.94
CA LEU A 42 3.94 9.19 -6.47
C LEU A 42 5.10 9.24 -5.49
N ASP A 43 6.20 8.58 -5.86
CA ASP A 43 7.40 8.46 -5.04
C ASP A 43 8.65 8.72 -5.90
N PRO A 44 9.00 9.99 -6.14
CA PRO A 44 10.14 10.33 -6.97
C PRO A 44 11.42 9.72 -6.43
N GLY A 45 12.07 8.88 -7.24
CA GLY A 45 13.30 8.19 -6.83
C GLY A 45 13.08 6.98 -5.92
N TYR A 46 11.84 6.51 -5.73
CA TYR A 46 11.52 5.30 -4.97
C TYR A 46 11.98 5.32 -3.50
N ALA A 47 12.14 6.51 -2.90
CA ALA A 47 12.69 6.65 -1.55
C ALA A 47 11.80 6.04 -0.46
N ASN A 48 10.52 5.79 -0.76
CA ASN A 48 9.55 5.16 0.15
C ASN A 48 9.08 3.80 -0.38
N THR A 49 9.83 3.19 -1.31
CA THR A 49 9.52 1.91 -1.94
C THR A 49 10.69 0.95 -1.72
N GLY A 50 10.44 -0.20 -1.08
CA GLY A 50 11.46 -1.17 -0.66
C GLY A 50 10.93 -2.58 -0.46
#